data_AF-N8VZS6-F1
#
_entry.id   AF-N8VZS6-F1
#
_cell.length_a   1.000
_cell.length_b   1.000
_cell.length_c   1.000
_cell.angle_alpha   90.00
_cell.angle_beta   90.00
_cell.angle_gamma   90.00
#
_symmetry.space_group_name_H-M   'P 1'
#
loop_
_entity.id
_entity.type
_entity.pdbx_description
1 polymer ?
#
loop_
_entity_poly.entity_id
_entity_poly.type
_entity_poly.pdbx_seq_one_letter_code
_entity_poly.pdbx_strand_id
1 'polypeptide(L)'
;MKVYQTNYSGLFVGKTSADPSPLEDGIYLIPAGCVEVPPPETWADDVWPRWNGFEWELINKPEINEPISAQQKLAEFLEQNPDVLNLIKPAKL
;
A
#
# COMPACT_ATOMS: atom_id res chain seq x y z
N MET A 1 -14.60 18.52 15.97
CA MET A 1 -13.21 18.80 15.53
C MET A 1 -12.79 17.77 14.48
N LYS A 2 -11.94 18.11 13.48
CA LYS A 2 -11.51 17.14 12.45
C LYS A 2 -10.29 16.35 12.94
N VAL A 3 -10.34 15.02 12.80
CA VAL A 3 -9.28 14.09 13.21
C VAL A 3 -9.01 13.07 12.09
N TYR A 4 -7.90 12.35 12.19
CA TYR A 4 -7.35 11.53 11.12
C TYR A 4 -7.25 10.09 11.58
N GLN A 5 -8.01 9.21 10.94
CA GLN A 5 -8.13 7.81 11.31
C GLN A 5 -6.97 7.00 10.74
N THR A 6 -6.45 6.10 11.57
CA THR A 6 -5.49 5.06 11.20
C THR A 6 -6.11 3.67 11.34
N ASN A 7 -5.61 2.71 10.56
CA ASN A 7 -5.88 1.29 10.84
C ASN A 7 -4.98 0.78 11.99
N TYR A 8 -5.08 -0.51 12.33
CA TYR A 8 -4.27 -1.13 13.40
C TYR A 8 -2.77 -1.09 13.18
N SER A 9 -2.31 -0.86 11.94
CA SER A 9 -0.89 -0.72 11.59
C SER A 9 -0.44 0.75 11.53
N GLY A 10 -1.31 1.70 11.89
CA GLY A 10 -1.02 3.13 11.83
C GLY A 10 -1.21 3.77 10.44
N LEU A 11 -1.66 3.02 9.41
CA LEU A 11 -1.83 3.58 8.06
C LEU A 11 -3.04 4.51 7.99
N PHE A 12 -2.87 5.66 7.34
CA PHE A 12 -3.94 6.63 7.16
C PHE A 12 -5.11 6.03 6.37
N VAL A 13 -6.32 6.09 6.95
CA VAL A 13 -7.56 5.59 6.34
C VAL A 13 -8.39 6.74 5.78
N GLY A 14 -8.50 7.83 6.53
CA GLY A 14 -9.35 8.94 6.15
C GLY A 14 -9.53 9.98 7.26
N LYS A 15 -10.35 10.98 6.97
CA LYS A 15 -10.67 12.05 7.92
C LYS A 15 -12.03 11.76 8.54
N THR A 16 -12.16 11.97 9.85
CA THR A 16 -13.43 11.87 10.57
C THR A 16 -13.59 13.05 11.54
N SER A 17 -14.69 13.08 12.29
CA SER A 17 -14.98 14.11 13.29
C SER A 17 -14.91 13.53 14.70
N ALA A 18 -14.28 14.26 15.61
CA ALA A 18 -14.40 14.06 17.04
C ALA A 18 -15.58 14.88 17.58
N ASP A 19 -16.36 14.25 18.46
CA ASP A 19 -17.55 14.82 19.10
C ASP A 19 -17.17 15.62 20.35
N PRO A 20 -17.87 16.72 20.68
CA PRO A 20 -17.62 17.46 21.91
C PRO A 20 -17.98 16.64 23.15
N SER A 21 -17.22 16.84 24.23
CA SER A 21 -17.52 16.25 25.53
C SER A 21 -18.81 16.85 26.09
N PRO A 22 -19.76 16.02 26.55
CA PRO A 22 -20.98 16.53 27.19
C PRO A 22 -20.72 17.06 28.61
N LEU A 23 -19.55 16.78 29.21
CA LEU A 23 -19.21 17.15 30.58
C LEU A 23 -18.28 18.35 30.67
N GLU A 24 -17.51 18.62 29.62
CA GLU A 24 -16.44 19.61 29.61
C GLU A 24 -16.52 20.45 28.34
N ASP A 25 -16.79 21.74 28.50
CA ASP A 25 -16.87 22.66 27.37
C ASP A 25 -15.51 22.80 26.67
N GLY A 26 -15.52 22.78 25.34
CA GLY A 26 -14.31 22.86 24.52
C GLY A 26 -13.46 21.59 24.43
N ILE A 27 -13.75 20.54 25.19
CA ILE A 27 -13.06 19.23 25.08
C ILE A 27 -13.73 18.38 24.00
N TYR A 28 -12.95 17.66 23.20
CA TYR A 28 -13.44 16.73 22.18
C TYR A 28 -12.98 15.29 22.46
N LEU A 29 -13.89 14.34 22.25
CA LEU A 29 -13.65 12.92 22.43
C LEU A 29 -13.06 12.34 21.15
N ILE A 30 -11.77 12.04 21.17
CA ILE A 30 -11.06 11.47 20.02
C ILE A 30 -11.49 10.00 19.84
N PRO A 31 -12.02 9.61 18.66
CA PRO A 31 -12.36 8.22 18.39
C PRO A 31 -11.11 7.33 18.45
N ALA A 32 -11.31 6.06 18.80
CA ALA A 32 -10.23 5.09 18.82
C ALA A 32 -9.53 4.99 17.45
N GLY A 33 -8.19 4.97 17.47
CA GLY A 33 -7.39 4.93 16.24
C GLY A 33 -7.41 6.23 15.44
N CYS A 34 -7.74 7.38 16.06
CA CYS A 34 -7.59 8.68 15.43
C CYS A 34 -6.47 9.49 16.07
N VAL A 35 -5.88 10.37 15.26
CA VAL A 35 -4.89 11.37 15.68
C VAL A 35 -5.34 12.75 15.24
N GLU A 36 -4.91 13.78 15.97
CA GLU A 36 -5.28 15.17 15.67
C GLU A 36 -4.35 15.81 14.65
N VAL A 37 -3.11 15.32 14.56
CA VAL A 37 -2.10 15.83 13.62
C VAL A 37 -2.49 15.42 12.20
N PRO A 38 -2.60 16.37 11.24
CA PRO A 38 -2.91 16.04 9.86
C PRO A 38 -1.79 15.24 9.18
N PRO A 39 -2.12 14.26 8.32
CA PRO A 39 -1.14 13.67 7.42
C PRO A 39 -0.68 14.71 6.38
N PRO A 40 0.42 14.43 5.64
CA PRO A 40 0.79 15.22 4.48
C PRO A 40 -0.40 15.43 3.52
N GLU A 41 -0.52 16.60 2.89
CA GLU A 41 -1.65 16.89 1.99
C GLU A 41 -1.62 16.06 0.71
N THR A 42 -0.41 15.71 0.26
CA THR A 42 -0.14 14.95 -0.96
C THR A 42 1.03 14.00 -0.74
N TRP A 43 1.01 12.86 -1.41
CA TRP A 43 2.11 11.90 -1.46
C TRP A 43 2.06 11.13 -2.78
N ALA A 44 3.16 10.46 -3.15
CA ALA A 44 3.23 9.67 -4.38
C ALA A 44 2.42 8.36 -4.27
N ASP A 45 2.01 7.81 -5.41
CA ASP A 45 1.13 6.63 -5.44
C ASP A 45 1.77 5.36 -4.88
N ASP A 46 3.10 5.28 -4.86
CA ASP A 46 3.90 4.16 -4.35
C ASP A 46 4.16 4.24 -2.85
N VAL A 47 3.74 5.31 -2.18
CA VAL A 47 3.91 5.49 -0.73
C VAL A 47 2.57 5.70 0.00
N TRP A 48 2.59 5.53 1.32
CA TRP A 48 1.43 5.68 2.20
C TRP A 48 1.86 6.37 3.51
N PRO A 49 1.15 7.43 3.96
CA PRO A 49 1.30 7.95 5.32
C PRO A 49 0.96 6.91 6.40
N ARG A 50 1.89 6.71 7.34
CA ARG A 50 1.75 5.89 8.53
C ARG A 50 2.06 6.70 9.78
N TRP A 51 1.17 6.67 10.75
CA TRP A 51 1.42 7.22 12.08
C TRP A 51 2.33 6.28 12.87
N ASN A 52 3.47 6.78 13.35
CA ASN A 52 4.43 5.99 14.13
C ASN A 52 4.22 6.11 15.67
N GLY A 53 3.20 6.87 16.11
CA GLY A 53 2.96 7.20 17.51
C GLY A 53 3.34 8.64 17.87
N PHE A 54 4.12 9.31 17.03
CA PHE A 54 4.62 10.67 17.23
C PHE A 54 4.39 11.58 16.01
N GLU A 55 4.64 11.06 14.81
CA GLU A 55 4.52 11.79 13.55
C GLU A 55 4.07 10.87 12.39
N TRP A 56 3.80 11.50 11.25
CA TRP A 56 3.48 10.82 9.99
C TRP A 56 4.75 10.53 9.20
N GLU A 57 4.97 9.26 8.90
CA GLU A 57 6.03 8.79 8.00
C GLU A 57 5.43 8.31 6.67
N LEU A 58 6.09 8.58 5.55
CA LEU A 58 5.73 7.96 4.28
C LEU A 58 6.45 6.62 4.14
N ILE A 59 5.68 5.54 4.05
CA ILE A 59 6.21 4.18 3.84
C ILE A 59 5.88 3.69 2.44
N ASN A 60 6.71 2.80 1.88
CA ASN A 60 6.41 2.17 0.59
C ASN A 60 5.19 1.26 0.69
N LYS A 61 4.34 1.30 -0.34
CA LYS A 61 3.31 0.29 -0.53
C LYS A 61 3.99 -1.04 -0.90
N PRO A 62 3.39 -2.19 -0.54
CA PRO A 62 3.89 -3.48 -0.99
C PRO A 62 3.93 -3.52 -2.51
N GLU A 63 5.06 -3.93 -3.07
CA GLU A 63 5.16 -4.22 -4.50
C GLU A 63 4.34 -5.48 -4.78
N ILE A 64 3.24 -5.31 -5.51
CA ILE A 64 2.52 -6.44 -6.09
C ILE A 64 3.32 -6.84 -7.32
N ASN A 65 4.23 -7.80 -7.14
CA ASN A 65 4.90 -8.44 -8.26
C ASN A 65 3.85 -9.17 -9.08
N GLU A 66 3.56 -8.68 -10.29
CA GLU A 66 2.74 -9.44 -11.22
C GLU A 66 3.45 -10.77 -11.51
N PRO A 67 2.75 -11.90 -11.43
CA PRO A 67 3.36 -13.18 -11.75
C PRO A 67 3.79 -13.14 -13.22
N ILE A 68 5.08 -13.42 -13.47
CA ILE A 68 5.59 -13.59 -14.83
C ILE A 68 4.65 -14.52 -15.62
N SER A 69 4.23 -14.07 -16.79
CA SER A 69 3.28 -14.80 -17.62
C SER A 69 3.83 -16.19 -17.97
N ALA A 70 2.95 -17.17 -18.21
CA ALA A 70 3.38 -18.50 -18.64
C ALA A 70 4.23 -18.44 -19.92
N GLN A 71 3.93 -17.49 -20.80
CA GLN A 71 4.67 -17.22 -22.03
C GLN A 71 6.09 -16.70 -21.75
N GLN A 72 6.25 -15.77 -20.80
CA GLN A 72 7.59 -15.29 -20.40
C GLN A 72 8.39 -16.39 -19.73
N LYS A 73 7.78 -17.16 -18.82
CA LYS A 73 8.42 -18.35 -18.22
C LYS A 73 8.91 -19.32 -19.31
N LEU A 74 8.07 -19.59 -20.30
CA LEU A 74 8.40 -20.47 -21.40
C LEU A 74 9.51 -19.88 -22.27
N ALA A 75 9.45 -18.59 -22.60
CA ALA A 75 10.47 -17.92 -23.40
C ALA A 75 11.86 -17.96 -22.73
N GLU A 76 11.92 -17.60 -21.44
CA GLU A 76 13.15 -17.63 -20.64
C GLU A 76 13.69 -19.06 -20.51
N PHE A 77 12.81 -20.04 -20.28
CA PHE A 77 13.20 -21.45 -20.27
C PHE A 77 13.78 -21.91 -21.61
N LEU A 78 13.16 -21.55 -22.74
CA LEU A 78 13.65 -21.96 -24.07
C LEU A 78 14.95 -21.25 -24.46
N GLU A 79 15.16 -20.01 -24.00
CA GLU A 79 16.42 -19.28 -24.18
C GLU A 79 17.58 -19.97 -23.43
N GLN A 80 17.32 -20.42 -22.19
CA GLN A 80 18.29 -21.16 -21.39
C GLN A 80 18.50 -22.61 -21.86
N ASN A 81 17.55 -23.18 -22.61
CA ASN A 81 17.56 -24.58 -23.05
C ASN A 81 17.36 -24.69 -24.59
N PRO A 82 18.39 -24.35 -25.39
CA PRO A 82 18.28 -24.31 -26.85
C PRO A 82 18.07 -25.68 -27.49
N ASP A 83 18.50 -26.75 -26.84
CA ASP A 83 18.24 -28.14 -27.23
C ASP A 83 16.74 -28.47 -27.15
N VAL A 84 16.07 -28.07 -26.07
CA VAL A 84 14.61 -28.25 -25.92
C VAL A 84 13.87 -27.44 -26.98
N LEU A 85 14.32 -26.22 -27.27
CA LEU A 85 13.79 -25.42 -28.37
C LEU A 85 13.95 -26.12 -29.73
N ASN A 86 15.07 -26.81 -29.96
CA ASN A 86 15.28 -27.55 -31.22
C ASN A 86 14.40 -28.80 -31.34
N LEU A 87 13.98 -29.42 -30.24
CA LEU A 87 13.05 -30.55 -30.26
C LEU A 87 11.63 -30.16 -30.71
N ILE A 88 11.20 -28.93 -30.39
CA ILE A 88 9.83 -28.46 -30.68
C ILE A 88 9.71 -27.68 -31.99
N LYS A 89 10.83 -27.34 -32.64
CA LYS A 89 10.80 -26.69 -33.96
C LYS A 89 10.24 -27.66 -35.00
N PRO A 90 9.27 -27.25 -35.83
CA PRO A 90 8.79 -28.09 -36.91
C PRO A 90 9.94 -28.38 -37.88
N ALA A 91 10.02 -29.62 -38.37
CA ALA A 91 10.97 -29.98 -39.41
C ALA A 91 10.74 -29.07 -40.63
N LYS A 92 11.82 -28.48 -41.16
CA LYS A 92 11.77 -27.79 -42.45
C LYS A 92 11.43 -28.86 -43.51
N LEU A 93 10.24 -28.75 -44.10
CA LEU A 93 9.86 -29.43 -45.34
C LEU A 93 10.75 -28.96 -46.50
#